data_AF-A0A964YNR2-F1
#
_entry.id   AF-A0A964YNR2-F1
#
_cell.length_a   1.000
_cell.length_b   1.000
_cell.length_c   1.000
_cell.angle_alpha   90.00
_cell.angle_beta   90.00
_cell.angle_gamma   90.00
#
_symmetry.space_group_name_H-M   'P 1'
#
loop_
_entity.id
_entity.type
_entity.pdbx_description
1 polymer ?
#
loop_
_entity_poly.entity_id
_entity_poly.type
_entity_poly.pdbx_seq_one_letter_code
_entity_poly.pdbx_strand_id
1 'polypeptide(L)'
;MEAEVTLSRSIYQLLRREPFYAHILANVTRVLTDEVPTMAVSFREEVFYLYVNPHFLLHELNPGERVAVLKHEVLHLIFKHLFRVKGKHPKIENIAADLVVNQYITPWNLPKGAILLTTFPELALEPLESMEYYYNQLLKLLEEGAEAKYPESCKALETLQHKPWGIGIHDAWGEDGSEVAARKLKGILNEAKQKSSTFGSLPYDIQRAINEWLAAPKISWKQVLRLFTSSCGRTAIKTTRRKESKRFEGNPGRRIKRLRRMVVAIDTSGSVDEKLLGEFWAEIVAIYKTGSEVTVLECDAKIQAVYDVRRTVTAPTMKGGGGTRFDPVIAWANSARGYNGLIYFTDGYASKPPPCKLPLLWCVYGDIQQTDHLKGKIIRVGNTQQEPF
;
A
#
# COMPACT_ATOMS: atom_id res chain seq x y z
N MET A 1 -3.74 37.76 -4.55
CA MET A 1 -2.58 38.03 -5.43
C MET A 1 -1.24 37.83 -4.71
N GLU A 2 -0.97 38.49 -3.57
CA GLU A 2 0.33 38.36 -2.86
C GLU A 2 0.63 36.92 -2.38
N ALA A 3 -0.35 36.25 -1.78
CA ALA A 3 -0.22 34.86 -1.32
C ALA A 3 0.08 33.88 -2.47
N GLU A 4 -0.55 34.03 -3.62
CA GLU A 4 -0.32 33.18 -4.80
C GLU A 4 1.09 33.34 -5.37
N VAL A 5 1.58 34.58 -5.43
CA VAL A 5 2.95 34.89 -5.88
C VAL A 5 3.96 34.31 -4.89
N THR A 6 3.71 34.45 -3.58
CA THR A 6 4.56 33.91 -2.52
C THR A 6 4.62 32.39 -2.55
N LEU A 7 3.46 31.73 -2.72
CA LEU A 7 3.37 30.29 -2.87
C LEU A 7 4.14 29.81 -4.10
N SER A 8 3.94 30.47 -5.25
CA SER A 8 4.62 30.14 -6.50
C SER A 8 6.14 30.30 -6.39
N ARG A 9 6.62 31.35 -5.73
CA ARG A 9 8.04 31.56 -5.45
C ARG A 9 8.62 30.46 -4.57
N SER A 10 7.89 30.02 -3.54
CA SER A 10 8.32 28.95 -2.63
C SER A 10 8.41 27.60 -3.37
N ILE A 11 7.42 27.28 -4.22
CA ILE A 11 7.44 26.07 -5.06
C ILE A 11 8.59 26.10 -6.06
N TYR A 12 8.87 27.25 -6.66
CA TYR A 12 10.03 27.41 -7.55
C TYR A 12 11.36 27.20 -6.82
N GLN A 13 11.49 27.68 -5.57
CA GLN A 13 12.66 27.42 -4.74
C GLN A 13 12.83 25.93 -4.43
N LEU A 14 11.73 25.23 -4.11
CA LEU A 14 11.75 23.77 -3.94
C LEU A 14 12.19 23.06 -5.22
N LEU A 15 11.65 23.47 -6.38
CA LEU A 15 12.00 22.89 -7.68
C LEU A 15 13.48 23.02 -8.01
N ARG A 16 14.10 24.15 -7.66
CA ARG A 16 15.53 24.38 -7.92
C ARG A 16 16.45 23.50 -7.08
N ARG A 17 16.07 23.21 -5.83
CA ARG A 17 16.94 22.50 -4.87
C ARG A 17 16.62 21.01 -4.78
N GLU A 18 15.34 20.67 -4.81
CA GLU A 18 14.83 19.30 -4.66
C GLU A 18 13.69 19.04 -5.67
N PRO A 19 14.02 18.92 -6.97
CA PRO A 19 13.05 18.86 -8.06
C PRO A 19 12.09 17.66 -7.96
N PHE A 20 12.52 16.58 -7.32
CA PHE A 20 11.67 15.41 -7.08
C PHE A 20 10.37 15.77 -6.33
N TYR A 21 10.45 16.47 -5.20
CA TYR A 21 9.26 16.85 -4.43
C TYR A 21 8.40 17.88 -5.17
N ALA A 22 9.04 18.80 -5.90
CA ALA A 22 8.33 19.80 -6.69
C ALA A 22 7.53 19.18 -7.86
N HIS A 23 8.03 18.10 -8.48
CA HIS A 23 7.27 17.36 -9.48
C HIS A 23 6.00 16.70 -8.91
N ILE A 24 6.02 16.28 -7.64
CA ILE A 24 4.82 15.78 -6.98
C ILE A 24 3.83 16.93 -6.78
N LEU A 25 4.28 18.08 -6.24
CA LEU A 25 3.43 19.28 -6.08
C LEU A 25 2.87 19.85 -7.39
N ALA A 26 3.52 19.61 -8.52
CA ALA A 26 3.01 20.01 -9.83
C ALA A 26 1.71 19.27 -10.19
N ASN A 27 1.45 18.11 -9.58
CA ASN A 27 0.26 17.29 -9.79
C ASN A 27 -0.83 17.53 -8.72
N VAL A 28 -0.63 18.51 -7.84
CA VAL A 28 -1.56 18.86 -6.76
C VAL A 28 -2.20 20.22 -7.04
N THR A 29 -3.53 20.26 -7.01
CA THR A 29 -4.33 21.47 -7.20
C THR A 29 -4.22 22.35 -5.96
N ARG A 30 -3.97 23.65 -6.14
CA ARG A 30 -3.71 24.57 -5.01
C ARG A 30 -4.95 25.40 -4.75
N VAL A 31 -5.34 25.51 -3.49
CA VAL A 31 -6.50 26.29 -3.05
C VAL A 31 -6.07 27.17 -1.88
N LEU A 32 -6.17 28.48 -2.06
CA LEU A 32 -6.01 29.42 -0.95
C LEU A 32 -7.33 29.49 -0.17
N THR A 33 -7.30 29.19 1.12
CA THR A 33 -8.50 29.19 1.96
C THR A 33 -8.16 29.38 3.43
N ASP A 34 -9.05 30.03 4.18
CA ASP A 34 -8.96 30.20 5.64
C ASP A 34 -9.61 29.05 6.41
N GLU A 35 -10.16 28.07 5.69
CA GLU A 35 -10.79 26.86 6.26
C GLU A 35 -9.80 25.96 7.00
N VAL A 36 -8.53 26.01 6.63
CA VAL A 36 -7.43 25.34 7.35
C VAL A 36 -6.61 26.40 8.09
N PRO A 37 -6.02 26.11 9.26
CA PRO A 37 -5.20 27.03 10.03
C PRO A 37 -3.79 27.15 9.45
N THR A 38 -3.32 26.13 8.71
CA THR A 38 -1.95 26.02 8.19
C THR A 38 -1.96 25.66 6.70
N MET A 39 -1.09 24.76 6.26
CA MET A 39 -1.25 24.04 5.01
C MET A 39 -1.79 22.64 5.30
N ALA A 40 -2.49 22.05 4.33
CA ALA A 40 -2.94 20.68 4.40
C ALA A 40 -3.08 20.08 3.01
N VAL A 41 -2.64 18.83 2.86
CA VAL A 41 -2.98 18.01 1.70
C VAL A 41 -4.26 17.24 1.92
N SER A 42 -5.05 17.13 0.86
CA SER A 42 -6.13 16.17 0.79
C SER A 42 -6.18 15.55 -0.59
N PHE A 43 -6.93 14.47 -0.71
CA PHE A 43 -7.51 14.08 -1.97
C PHE A 43 -8.95 14.66 -1.99
N ARG A 44 -9.68 14.71 -3.10
CA ARG A 44 -11.17 14.79 -3.18
C ARG A 44 -11.53 14.67 -4.66
N GLU A 45 -12.66 14.05 -5.01
CA GLU A 45 -13.10 13.96 -6.42
C GLU A 45 -12.02 13.45 -7.39
N GLU A 46 -11.27 12.44 -6.97
CA GLU A 46 -10.12 11.89 -7.69
C GLU A 46 -8.93 12.85 -7.90
N VAL A 47 -8.88 14.01 -7.26
CA VAL A 47 -7.84 15.05 -7.39
C VAL A 47 -7.12 15.25 -6.05
N PHE A 48 -5.81 15.51 -6.09
CA PHE A 48 -5.07 15.95 -4.89
C PHE A 48 -5.15 17.46 -4.76
N TYR A 49 -5.45 17.94 -3.56
CA TYR A 49 -5.52 19.34 -3.20
C TYR A 49 -4.47 19.69 -2.16
N LEU A 50 -3.87 20.87 -2.30
CA LEU A 50 -3.08 21.55 -1.29
C LEU A 50 -3.86 22.80 -0.89
N TYR A 51 -4.42 22.76 0.32
CA TYR A 51 -5.04 23.91 0.95
C TYR A 51 -3.96 24.72 1.65
N VAL A 52 -3.99 26.03 1.46
CA VAL A 52 -3.01 26.93 2.04
C VAL A 52 -3.73 28.09 2.68
N ASN A 53 -3.54 28.26 3.98
CA ASN A 53 -3.97 29.45 4.70
C ASN A 53 -3.04 30.63 4.32
N PRO A 54 -3.59 31.71 3.69
CA PRO A 54 -2.80 32.87 3.30
C PRO A 54 -2.15 33.60 4.48
N HIS A 55 -2.84 33.72 5.62
CA HIS A 55 -2.30 34.37 6.81
C HIS A 55 -1.08 33.63 7.33
N PHE A 56 -1.20 32.31 7.50
CA PHE A 56 -0.09 31.44 7.90
C PHE A 56 1.10 31.55 6.94
N LEU A 57 0.86 31.46 5.63
CA LEU A 57 1.90 31.54 4.60
C LEU A 57 2.66 32.88 4.65
N LEU A 58 1.94 34.00 4.78
CA LEU A 58 2.49 35.34 4.65
C LEU A 58 3.12 35.84 5.95
N HIS A 59 2.47 35.59 7.09
CA HIS A 59 2.80 36.26 8.36
C HIS A 59 3.47 35.36 9.39
N GLU A 60 3.29 34.04 9.30
CA GLU A 60 3.83 33.10 10.30
C GLU A 60 5.08 32.34 9.82
N LEU A 61 5.30 32.30 8.50
CA LEU A 61 6.43 31.58 7.90
C LEU A 61 7.42 32.52 7.20
N ASN A 62 8.70 32.29 7.47
CA ASN A 62 9.79 32.88 6.69
C ASN A 62 10.01 32.12 5.36
N PRO A 63 10.77 32.67 4.40
CA PRO A 63 10.96 32.04 3.08
C PRO A 63 11.46 30.58 3.11
N GLY A 64 12.36 30.25 4.03
CA GLY A 64 12.87 28.88 4.17
C GLY A 64 11.83 27.93 4.78
N GLU A 65 11.09 28.40 5.79
CA GLU A 65 10.01 27.64 6.43
C GLU A 65 8.85 27.37 5.47
N ARG A 66 8.54 28.29 4.56
CA ARG A 66 7.52 28.07 3.51
C ARG A 66 7.86 26.86 2.64
N VAL A 67 9.12 26.73 2.25
CA VAL A 67 9.59 25.57 1.48
C VAL A 67 9.59 24.30 2.34
N ALA A 68 9.95 24.43 3.62
CA ALA A 68 9.92 23.33 4.59
C ALA A 68 8.51 22.75 4.72
N VAL A 69 7.49 23.59 4.93
CA VAL A 69 6.09 23.16 5.05
C VAL A 69 5.59 22.54 3.74
N LEU A 70 5.92 23.12 2.58
CA LEU A 70 5.57 22.50 1.30
C LEU A 70 6.16 21.10 1.12
N LYS A 71 7.43 20.91 1.53
CA LYS A 71 8.08 19.60 1.51
C LYS A 71 7.42 18.64 2.52
N HIS A 72 7.04 19.12 3.69
CA HIS A 72 6.33 18.37 4.72
C HIS A 72 5.02 17.79 4.16
N GLU A 73 4.18 18.61 3.53
CA GLU A 73 2.93 18.16 2.89
C GLU A 73 3.15 17.07 1.83
N VAL A 74 4.23 17.19 1.04
CA VAL A 74 4.60 16.16 0.03
C VAL A 74 5.04 14.86 0.68
N LEU A 75 5.73 14.92 1.82
CA LEU A 75 6.18 13.72 2.52
C LEU A 75 4.99 12.96 3.12
N HIS A 76 3.93 13.62 3.59
CA HIS A 76 2.69 12.94 3.98
C HIS A 76 2.06 12.16 2.83
N LEU A 77 2.14 12.68 1.60
CA LEU A 77 1.73 11.96 0.38
C LEU A 77 2.63 10.74 0.13
N ILE A 78 3.97 10.90 0.18
CA ILE A 78 4.94 9.84 -0.09
C ILE A 78 4.81 8.68 0.92
N PHE A 79 4.71 8.99 2.22
CA PHE A 79 4.58 7.99 3.28
C PHE A 79 3.17 7.43 3.44
N LYS A 80 2.23 7.86 2.59
CA LYS A 80 0.83 7.37 2.57
C LYS A 80 0.09 7.65 3.87
N HIS A 81 0.49 8.67 4.64
CA HIS A 81 -0.15 9.01 5.90
C HIS A 81 -1.64 9.37 5.69
N LEU A 82 -1.99 9.92 4.53
CA LEU A 82 -3.38 10.18 4.10
C LEU A 82 -4.24 8.92 3.89
N PHE A 83 -3.62 7.75 3.66
CA PHE A 83 -4.32 6.52 3.24
C PHE A 83 -4.27 5.39 4.27
N ARG A 84 -3.54 5.58 5.37
CA ARG A 84 -3.44 4.55 6.42
C ARG A 84 -4.76 4.46 7.17
N VAL A 85 -5.16 3.22 7.49
CA VAL A 85 -6.40 2.94 8.24
C VAL A 85 -6.23 3.48 9.65
N LYS A 86 -7.21 4.29 10.09
CA LYS A 86 -7.21 4.91 11.41
C LYS A 86 -7.44 3.85 12.48
N GLY A 87 -6.46 3.68 13.35
CA GLY A 87 -6.60 3.11 14.68
C GLY A 87 -7.50 3.99 15.56
N LYS A 88 -7.56 3.65 16.85
CA LYS A 88 -8.55 4.23 17.78
C LYS A 88 -8.32 5.72 18.10
N HIS A 89 -7.14 6.27 17.81
CA HIS A 89 -6.73 7.62 18.21
C HIS A 89 -6.16 8.45 17.04
N PRO A 90 -7.02 9.04 16.18
CA PRO A 90 -6.59 9.75 14.97
C PRO A 90 -5.66 10.95 15.22
N LYS A 91 -5.83 11.66 16.34
CA LYS A 91 -4.94 12.78 16.68
C LYS A 91 -3.51 12.33 16.96
N ILE A 92 -3.35 11.18 17.61
CA ILE A 92 -2.03 10.61 17.92
C ILE A 92 -1.36 10.10 16.65
N GLU A 93 -2.14 9.56 15.72
CA GLU A 93 -1.64 9.17 14.40
C GLU A 93 -1.09 10.37 13.63
N ASN A 94 -1.79 11.51 13.64
CA ASN A 94 -1.27 12.73 13.01
C ASN A 94 0.05 13.17 13.65
N ILE A 95 0.14 13.16 14.99
CA ILE A 95 1.37 13.50 15.70
C ILE A 95 2.51 12.52 15.35
N ALA A 96 2.22 11.22 15.30
CA ALA A 96 3.18 10.20 14.90
C ALA A 96 3.64 10.35 13.44
N ALA A 97 2.73 10.71 12.53
CA ALA A 97 3.04 11.00 11.14
C ALA A 97 3.97 12.22 11.01
N ASP A 98 3.68 13.30 11.76
CA ASP A 98 4.49 14.51 11.76
C ASP A 98 5.90 14.25 12.32
N LEU A 99 6.01 13.41 13.37
CA LEU A 99 7.31 12.97 13.91
C LEU A 99 8.14 12.25 12.85
N VAL A 100 7.54 11.40 12.00
CA VAL A 100 8.24 10.76 10.87
C VAL A 100 8.65 11.80 9.84
N VAL A 101 7.70 12.62 9.38
CA VAL A 101 7.91 13.56 8.27
C VAL A 101 8.97 14.61 8.59
N ASN A 102 8.93 15.18 9.80
CA ASN A 102 9.80 16.29 10.20
C ASN A 102 11.28 15.91 10.23
N GLN A 103 11.60 14.62 10.34
CA GLN A 103 12.98 14.12 10.26
C GLN A 103 13.60 14.21 8.86
N TYR A 104 12.79 14.35 7.80
CA TYR A 104 13.26 14.39 6.41
C TYR A 104 13.26 15.79 5.77
N ILE A 105 13.00 16.84 6.56
CA ILE A 105 12.78 18.20 6.03
C ILE A 105 14.09 18.91 5.68
N THR A 106 15.21 18.50 6.27
CA THR A 106 16.54 19.00 5.94
C THR A 106 16.75 19.02 4.42
N PRO A 107 17.35 20.09 3.85
CA PRO A 107 18.10 21.15 4.53
C PRO A 107 17.28 22.39 4.89
N TRP A 108 15.95 22.34 4.83
CA TRP A 108 15.09 23.46 5.19
C TRP A 108 14.87 23.49 6.70
N ASN A 109 14.81 24.69 7.27
CA ASN A 109 14.51 24.87 8.68
C ASN A 109 13.00 24.74 8.90
N LEU A 110 12.64 23.89 9.84
CA LEU A 110 11.26 23.76 10.30
C LEU A 110 10.82 25.01 11.07
N PRO A 111 9.53 25.38 11.00
CA PRO A 111 8.98 26.44 11.83
C PRO A 111 9.06 26.08 13.31
N LYS A 112 9.13 27.09 14.19
CA LYS A 112 9.27 26.91 15.65
C LYS A 112 8.23 26.01 16.31
N GLY A 113 7.04 25.89 15.71
CA GLY A 113 5.94 25.07 16.21
C GLY A 113 5.92 23.62 15.73
N ALA A 114 6.93 23.18 14.97
CA ALA A 114 6.99 21.83 14.43
C ALA A 114 7.17 20.77 15.53
N ILE A 115 6.54 19.61 15.33
CA ILE A 115 6.62 18.47 16.23
C ILE A 115 7.92 17.71 15.97
N LEU A 116 8.80 17.61 16.97
CA LEU A 116 10.11 16.97 16.87
C LEU A 116 10.21 15.83 17.90
N LEU A 117 11.20 14.96 17.75
CA LEU A 117 11.47 13.92 18.76
C LEU A 117 11.71 14.53 20.15
N THR A 118 12.36 15.70 20.18
CA THR A 118 12.60 16.49 21.40
C THR A 118 11.34 17.08 22.03
N THR A 119 10.20 17.07 21.33
CA THR A 119 8.90 17.43 21.91
C THR A 119 8.48 16.44 23.00
N PHE A 120 8.99 15.20 22.97
CA PHE A 120 8.71 14.15 23.95
C PHE A 120 10.02 13.63 24.57
N PRO A 121 10.71 14.45 25.39
CA PRO A 121 12.08 14.15 25.84
C PRO A 121 12.15 12.88 26.70
N GLU A 122 11.12 12.59 27.50
CA GLU A 122 11.13 11.49 28.46
C GLU A 122 10.82 10.12 27.81
N LEU A 123 10.29 10.12 26.59
CA LEU A 123 10.06 8.90 25.82
C LEU A 123 11.34 8.36 25.17
N ALA A 124 12.42 9.14 25.14
CA ALA A 124 13.70 8.76 24.52
C ALA A 124 13.50 8.13 23.12
N LEU A 125 12.77 8.85 22.26
CA LEU A 125 12.38 8.32 20.96
C LEU A 125 13.59 8.13 20.05
N GLU A 126 13.76 6.89 19.56
CA GLU A 126 14.75 6.55 18.54
C GLU A 126 14.40 7.23 17.20
N PRO A 127 15.38 7.81 16.49
CA PRO A 127 15.17 8.45 15.20
C PRO A 127 14.96 7.44 14.07
N LEU A 128 14.35 7.88 12.97
CA LEU A 128 14.13 7.13 11.73
C LEU A 128 13.30 5.84 11.86
N GLU A 129 12.62 5.66 12.99
CA GLU A 129 11.67 4.57 13.20
C GLU A 129 10.35 4.72 12.41
N SER A 130 9.54 3.66 12.42
CA SER A 130 8.23 3.64 11.75
C SER A 130 7.18 4.53 12.44
N MET A 131 6.15 4.95 11.70
CA MET A 131 5.00 5.66 12.28
C MET A 131 4.31 4.81 13.37
N GLU A 132 4.22 3.50 13.17
CA GLU A 132 3.66 2.54 14.12
C GLU A 132 4.45 2.52 15.43
N TYR A 133 5.78 2.62 15.36
CA TYR A 133 6.63 2.76 16.54
C TYR A 133 6.27 4.03 17.32
N TYR A 134 6.28 5.20 16.67
CA TYR A 134 5.97 6.46 17.36
C TYR A 134 4.53 6.48 17.90
N TYR A 135 3.57 5.94 17.14
CA TYR A 135 2.19 5.80 17.60
C TYR A 135 2.11 5.00 18.89
N ASN A 136 2.75 3.83 18.95
CA ASN A 136 2.76 2.98 20.14
C ASN A 136 3.48 3.64 21.33
N GLN A 137 4.56 4.41 21.09
CA GLN A 137 5.22 5.17 22.17
C GLN A 137 4.32 6.28 22.72
N LEU A 138 3.60 6.99 21.86
CA LEU A 138 2.66 8.03 22.27
C LEU A 138 1.44 7.46 23.00
N LEU A 139 1.00 6.24 22.69
CA LEU A 139 -0.07 5.57 23.43
C LEU A 139 0.27 5.34 24.90
N LYS A 140 1.56 5.13 25.23
CA LYS A 140 2.00 5.00 26.63
C LYS A 140 1.73 6.25 27.46
N LEU A 141 1.64 7.42 26.82
CA LEU A 141 1.32 8.68 27.48
C LEU A 141 -0.18 8.80 27.84
N LEU A 142 -1.02 7.89 27.33
CA LEU A 142 -2.45 7.81 27.66
C LEU A 142 -2.76 6.74 28.72
N GLU A 143 -1.77 5.95 29.14
CA GLU A 143 -1.96 4.89 30.14
C GLU A 143 -2.13 5.48 31.55
N GLU A 144 -2.82 4.75 32.42
CA GLU A 144 -2.97 5.15 33.83
C GLU A 144 -1.61 5.26 34.51
N GLY A 145 -1.36 6.40 35.18
CA GLY A 145 -0.07 6.69 35.83
C GLY A 145 1.02 7.22 34.89
N ALA A 146 0.73 7.43 33.60
CA ALA A 146 1.69 8.02 32.67
C ALA A 146 2.16 9.42 33.10
N GLU A 147 1.28 10.25 33.63
CA GLU A 147 1.63 11.60 34.11
C GLU A 147 2.69 11.60 35.23
N ALA A 148 2.71 10.56 36.07
CA ALA A 148 3.71 10.41 37.12
C ALA A 148 5.10 10.01 36.58
N LYS A 149 5.13 9.33 35.42
CA LYS A 149 6.34 8.79 34.80
C LYS A 149 6.89 9.70 33.69
N TYR A 150 6.01 10.41 32.98
CA TYR A 150 6.30 11.23 31.81
C TYR A 150 5.60 12.61 31.88
N PRO A 151 5.83 13.40 32.94
CA PRO A 151 5.09 14.65 33.16
C PRO A 151 5.25 15.70 32.05
N GLU A 152 6.43 15.83 31.43
CA GLU A 152 6.64 16.82 30.37
C GLU A 152 6.00 16.37 29.05
N SER A 153 6.15 15.08 28.73
CA SER A 153 5.67 14.49 27.49
C SER A 153 4.14 14.40 27.46
N CYS A 154 3.50 14.11 28.61
CA CYS A 154 2.04 14.16 28.76
C CYS A 154 1.50 15.59 28.53
N LYS A 155 2.12 16.62 29.11
CA LYS A 155 1.72 18.03 28.90
C LYS A 155 1.88 18.46 27.44
N ALA A 156 2.97 18.04 26.80
CA ALA A 156 3.19 18.31 25.38
C ALA A 156 2.11 17.64 24.52
N LEU A 157 1.77 16.39 24.80
CA LEU A 157 0.71 15.66 24.10
C LEU A 157 -0.66 16.33 24.29
N GLU A 158 -1.01 16.71 25.51
CA GLU A 158 -2.27 17.41 25.82
C GLU A 158 -2.38 18.73 25.02
N THR A 159 -1.31 19.55 25.04
CA THR A 159 -1.26 20.81 24.28
C THR A 159 -1.47 20.58 22.78
N LEU A 160 -0.84 19.55 22.22
CA LEU A 160 -0.98 19.20 20.80
C LEU A 160 -2.39 18.66 20.46
N GLN A 161 -3.03 17.95 21.37
CA GLN A 161 -4.40 17.45 21.18
C GLN A 161 -5.45 18.56 21.19
N HIS A 162 -5.19 19.68 21.89
CA HIS A 162 -6.07 20.85 21.96
C HIS A 162 -5.85 21.88 20.85
N LYS A 163 -4.74 21.82 20.10
CA LYS A 163 -4.57 22.67 18.92
C LYS A 163 -5.73 22.45 17.94
N PRO A 164 -6.26 23.52 17.31
CA PRO A 164 -7.20 23.37 16.20
C PRO A 164 -6.45 22.71 15.06
N TRP A 165 -6.60 21.41 14.93
CA TRP A 165 -6.20 20.70 13.73
C TRP A 165 -7.15 21.18 12.65
N GLY A 166 -6.60 21.85 11.63
CA GLY A 166 -7.38 22.23 10.46
C GLY A 166 -8.13 21.07 9.91
N ILE A 167 -9.23 21.38 9.18
CA ILE A 167 -10.12 20.39 8.58
C ILE A 167 -9.31 19.14 8.29
N GLY A 168 -9.47 18.15 9.17
CA GLY A 168 -9.03 16.81 8.86
C GLY A 168 -9.93 16.46 7.71
N ILE A 169 -9.48 16.69 6.47
CA ILE A 169 -10.17 16.25 5.27
C ILE A 169 -9.96 14.75 5.23
N HIS A 170 -10.62 14.14 6.18
CA HIS A 170 -10.45 12.80 6.66
C HIS A 170 -11.82 12.25 7.06
N ASP A 171 -12.82 13.14 7.26
CA ASP A 171 -14.26 12.86 7.26
C ASP A 171 -14.89 12.83 5.85
N ALA A 172 -14.11 13.14 4.80
CA ALA A 172 -14.61 13.18 3.41
C ALA A 172 -14.49 11.84 2.65
N TRP A 173 -14.19 10.74 3.34
CA TRP A 173 -13.74 9.51 2.68
C TRP A 173 -14.60 8.30 2.99
N GLY A 174 -15.31 7.81 1.99
CA GLY A 174 -15.73 6.42 1.94
C GLY A 174 -14.55 5.50 1.62
N GLU A 175 -14.65 4.22 1.99
CA GLU A 175 -13.62 3.18 1.80
C GLU A 175 -13.09 3.07 0.36
N ASP A 176 -13.91 3.40 -0.65
CA ASP A 176 -13.56 3.37 -2.07
C ASP A 176 -12.55 4.47 -2.50
N GLY A 177 -12.46 5.58 -1.77
CA GLY A 177 -11.61 6.72 -2.13
C GLY A 177 -10.10 6.45 -1.96
N SER A 178 -9.74 5.61 -0.99
CA SER A 178 -8.33 5.31 -0.64
C SER A 178 -7.60 4.54 -1.76
N GLU A 179 -8.27 3.56 -2.40
CA GLU A 179 -7.63 2.78 -3.46
C GLU A 179 -7.41 3.61 -4.75
N VAL A 180 -8.35 4.48 -5.09
CA VAL A 180 -8.24 5.38 -6.24
C VAL A 180 -7.11 6.39 -6.01
N ALA A 181 -7.04 6.98 -4.82
CA ALA A 181 -5.97 7.89 -4.43
C ALA A 181 -4.60 7.25 -4.51
N ALA A 182 -4.46 6.05 -3.94
CA ALA A 182 -3.21 5.29 -3.96
C ALA A 182 -2.76 4.96 -5.41
N ARG A 183 -3.70 4.62 -6.30
CA ARG A 183 -3.37 4.37 -7.71
C ARG A 183 -2.88 5.63 -8.42
N LYS A 184 -3.54 6.77 -8.20
CA LYS A 184 -3.16 8.04 -8.83
C LYS A 184 -1.82 8.54 -8.32
N LEU A 185 -1.59 8.49 -7.01
CA LEU A 185 -0.31 8.90 -6.44
C LEU A 185 0.83 7.96 -6.85
N LYS A 186 0.59 6.66 -7.01
CA LYS A 186 1.58 5.73 -7.61
C LYS A 186 1.99 6.17 -9.02
N GLY A 187 1.04 6.63 -9.84
CA GLY A 187 1.32 7.20 -11.15
C GLY A 187 2.19 8.46 -11.09
N ILE A 188 1.81 9.42 -10.24
CA ILE A 188 2.55 10.67 -10.01
C ILE A 188 3.99 10.39 -9.56
N LEU A 189 4.20 9.47 -8.63
CA LEU A 189 5.53 9.10 -8.17
C LEU A 189 6.38 8.44 -9.26
N ASN A 190 5.77 7.58 -10.08
CA ASN A 190 6.49 6.96 -11.19
C ASN A 190 6.95 8.01 -12.21
N GLU A 191 6.08 8.98 -12.53
CA GLU A 191 6.45 10.10 -13.38
C GLU A 191 7.52 10.99 -12.76
N ALA A 192 7.41 11.32 -11.47
CA ALA A 192 8.41 12.12 -10.76
C ALA A 192 9.77 11.43 -10.74
N LYS A 193 9.80 10.10 -10.54
CA LYS A 193 11.01 9.28 -10.59
C LYS A 193 11.65 9.27 -11.98
N GLN A 194 10.86 9.25 -13.05
CA GLN A 194 11.37 9.26 -14.43
C GLN A 194 11.86 10.65 -14.87
N LYS A 195 11.17 11.71 -14.45
CA LYS A 195 11.46 13.10 -14.83
C LYS A 195 12.59 13.72 -14.00
N SER A 196 12.82 13.23 -12.78
CA SER A 196 13.81 13.78 -11.86
C SER A 196 15.09 12.94 -11.85
N SER A 197 16.21 13.54 -12.28
CA SER A 197 17.55 12.95 -12.12
C SER A 197 18.01 12.89 -10.66
N THR A 198 17.32 13.58 -9.74
CA THR A 198 17.70 13.66 -8.32
C THR A 198 17.06 12.58 -7.46
N PHE A 199 16.36 11.59 -8.05
CA PHE A 199 15.80 10.48 -7.27
C PHE A 199 16.89 9.72 -6.49
N GLY A 200 18.06 9.50 -7.11
CA GLY A 200 19.18 8.80 -6.48
C GLY A 200 19.86 9.57 -5.34
N SER A 201 19.65 10.89 -5.23
CA SER A 201 20.21 11.72 -4.16
C SER A 201 19.26 11.89 -2.96
N LEU A 202 18.07 11.28 -2.99
CA LEU A 202 17.15 11.31 -1.86
C LEU A 202 17.67 10.44 -0.70
N PRO A 203 17.26 10.70 0.55
CA PRO A 203 17.51 9.80 1.67
C PRO A 203 17.07 8.36 1.37
N TYR A 204 17.84 7.37 1.86
CA TYR A 204 17.61 5.95 1.58
C TYR A 204 16.21 5.50 1.95
N ASP A 205 15.68 5.90 3.11
CA ASP A 205 14.35 5.50 3.57
C ASP A 205 13.23 6.00 2.65
N ILE A 206 13.39 7.21 2.09
CA ILE A 206 12.45 7.76 1.10
C ILE A 206 12.53 6.98 -0.20
N GLN A 207 13.75 6.68 -0.67
CA GLN A 207 13.94 5.84 -1.86
C GLN A 207 13.30 4.46 -1.66
N ARG A 208 13.51 3.84 -0.49
CA ARG A 208 12.93 2.55 -0.12
C ARG A 208 11.41 2.62 -0.13
N ALA A 209 10.80 3.57 0.57
CA ALA A 209 9.35 3.75 0.62
C ALA A 209 8.72 3.93 -0.79
N ILE A 210 9.38 4.71 -1.66
CA ILE A 210 8.92 4.91 -3.04
C ILE A 210 9.10 3.65 -3.86
N ASN A 211 10.25 2.97 -3.77
CA ASN A 211 10.53 1.75 -4.52
C ASN A 211 9.61 0.61 -4.11
N GLU A 212 9.33 0.43 -2.82
CA GLU A 212 8.34 -0.53 -2.32
C GLU A 212 6.96 -0.24 -2.89
N TRP A 213 6.60 1.04 -3.02
CA TRP A 213 5.30 1.39 -3.60
C TRP A 213 5.25 1.18 -5.11
N LEU A 214 6.32 1.54 -5.81
CA LEU A 214 6.44 1.38 -7.25
C LEU A 214 6.71 -0.07 -7.66
N ALA A 215 7.16 -0.91 -6.73
CA ALA A 215 7.37 -2.33 -6.96
C ALA A 215 6.14 -2.90 -7.67
N ALA A 216 6.42 -3.58 -8.78
CA ALA A 216 5.43 -4.46 -9.35
C ALA A 216 5.16 -5.58 -8.33
N PRO A 217 3.95 -6.17 -8.30
CA PRO A 217 3.81 -7.50 -7.71
C PRO A 217 4.94 -8.37 -8.27
N LYS A 218 5.60 -9.17 -7.41
CA LYS A 218 6.83 -9.91 -7.80
C LYS A 218 6.53 -10.79 -9.02
N ILE A 219 5.26 -11.19 -9.17
CA ILE A 219 4.74 -11.96 -10.29
C ILE A 219 3.80 -11.11 -11.17
N SER A 220 4.07 -11.09 -12.47
CA SER A 220 3.18 -10.51 -13.49
C SER A 220 1.98 -11.43 -13.75
N TRP A 221 1.01 -11.43 -12.82
CA TRP A 221 -0.14 -12.33 -12.86
C TRP A 221 -0.98 -12.23 -14.14
N LYS A 222 -1.01 -11.06 -14.81
CA LYS A 222 -1.71 -10.94 -16.11
C LYS A 222 -1.11 -11.84 -17.18
N GLN A 223 0.21 -11.95 -17.25
CA GLN A 223 0.93 -12.80 -18.20
C GLN A 223 0.86 -14.26 -17.77
N VAL A 224 1.14 -14.54 -16.49
CA VAL A 224 1.09 -15.88 -15.92
C VAL A 224 -0.29 -16.49 -16.10
N LEU A 225 -1.37 -15.81 -15.69
CA LEU A 225 -2.73 -16.32 -15.85
C LEU A 225 -3.12 -16.45 -17.32
N ARG A 226 -2.61 -15.59 -18.23
CA ARG A 226 -2.89 -15.73 -19.67
C ARG A 226 -2.30 -17.03 -20.22
N LEU A 227 -1.10 -17.41 -19.81
CA LEU A 227 -0.41 -18.64 -20.25
C LEU A 227 -0.84 -19.88 -19.47
N PHE A 228 -1.30 -19.71 -18.23
CA PHE A 228 -1.73 -20.79 -17.34
C PHE A 228 -3.18 -21.20 -17.60
N THR A 229 -4.06 -20.23 -17.85
CA THR A 229 -5.50 -20.49 -18.10
C THR A 229 -5.83 -20.70 -19.58
N SER A 230 -4.89 -20.52 -20.50
CA SER A 230 -5.11 -20.71 -21.94
C SER A 230 -5.55 -22.15 -22.27
N SER A 231 -5.09 -23.14 -21.51
CA SER A 231 -5.41 -24.55 -21.68
C SER A 231 -6.78 -24.97 -21.09
N CYS A 232 -7.43 -24.12 -20.28
CA CYS A 232 -8.56 -24.56 -19.43
C CYS A 232 -9.84 -23.74 -19.54
N GLY A 233 -10.03 -23.00 -20.63
CA GLY A 233 -11.10 -22.00 -20.71
C GLY A 233 -12.52 -22.57 -20.83
N ARG A 234 -13.28 -22.54 -19.72
CA ARG A 234 -14.75 -22.39 -19.80
C ARG A 234 -15.09 -20.97 -20.23
N THR A 235 -15.97 -20.84 -21.21
CA THR A 235 -16.34 -19.57 -21.83
C THR A 235 -17.80 -19.25 -21.52
N ALA A 236 -18.05 -18.05 -21.01
CA ALA A 236 -19.39 -17.48 -20.90
C ALA A 236 -19.63 -16.51 -22.06
N ILE A 237 -20.80 -16.57 -22.68
CA ILE A 237 -21.19 -15.64 -23.74
C ILE A 237 -21.99 -14.51 -23.08
N LYS A 238 -21.50 -13.26 -23.20
CA LYS A 238 -22.22 -12.06 -22.75
C LYS A 238 -22.55 -11.16 -23.94
N THR A 239 -23.76 -10.60 -24.00
CA THR A 239 -24.11 -9.59 -25.00
C THR A 239 -23.53 -8.22 -24.61
N THR A 240 -23.11 -7.43 -25.60
CA THR A 240 -22.54 -6.10 -25.39
C THR A 240 -23.09 -5.13 -26.43
N ARG A 241 -23.58 -3.97 -25.99
CA ARG A 241 -24.05 -2.89 -26.88
C ARG A 241 -22.91 -2.17 -27.61
N ARG A 242 -21.66 -2.31 -27.12
CA ARG A 242 -20.45 -1.71 -27.72
C ARG A 242 -19.98 -2.39 -29.02
N LYS A 243 -20.61 -3.48 -29.43
CA LYS A 243 -20.30 -4.20 -30.66
C LYS A 243 -21.63 -4.61 -31.26
N GLU A 244 -21.84 -4.42 -32.54
CA GLU A 244 -23.05 -4.88 -33.22
C GLU A 244 -22.92 -6.37 -33.59
N SER A 245 -24.06 -7.07 -33.61
CA SER A 245 -24.12 -8.46 -34.03
C SER A 245 -23.91 -8.57 -35.55
N LYS A 246 -22.89 -9.32 -35.97
CA LYS A 246 -22.65 -9.60 -37.41
C LYS A 246 -23.77 -10.37 -38.10
N ARG A 247 -24.71 -10.97 -37.34
CA ARG A 247 -25.78 -11.83 -37.87
C ARG A 247 -27.14 -11.13 -37.89
N PHE A 248 -27.35 -10.11 -37.05
CA PHE A 248 -28.62 -9.41 -36.91
C PHE A 248 -28.35 -7.93 -36.64
N GLU A 249 -28.70 -7.09 -37.61
CA GLU A 249 -28.57 -5.63 -37.55
C GLU A 249 -29.41 -5.06 -36.39
N GLY A 250 -28.92 -4.03 -35.71
CA GLY A 250 -29.55 -3.40 -34.55
C GLY A 250 -29.44 -4.18 -33.23
N ASN A 251 -28.91 -5.42 -33.24
CA ASN A 251 -28.78 -6.23 -32.04
C ASN A 251 -27.39 -6.15 -31.38
N PRO A 252 -27.30 -6.16 -30.03
CA PRO A 252 -26.02 -6.23 -29.32
C PRO A 252 -25.22 -7.48 -29.69
N GLY A 253 -23.96 -7.27 -30.07
CA GLY A 253 -23.02 -8.31 -30.42
C GLY A 253 -22.62 -9.16 -29.21
N ARG A 254 -22.21 -10.40 -29.49
CA ARG A 254 -21.74 -11.34 -28.46
C ARG A 254 -20.25 -11.12 -28.16
N ARG A 255 -19.90 -11.09 -26.88
CA ARG A 255 -18.53 -11.10 -26.36
C ARG A 255 -18.33 -12.35 -25.51
N ILE A 256 -17.30 -13.13 -25.83
CA ILE A 256 -16.91 -14.29 -25.04
C ILE A 256 -16.10 -13.80 -23.83
N LYS A 257 -16.62 -13.99 -22.62
CA LYS A 257 -15.90 -13.78 -21.36
C LYS A 257 -15.36 -15.13 -20.91
N ARG A 258 -14.04 -15.27 -20.83
CA ARG A 258 -13.43 -16.45 -20.17
C ARG A 258 -13.65 -16.30 -18.67
N LEU A 259 -14.36 -17.25 -18.06
CA LEU A 259 -14.43 -17.32 -16.60
C LEU A 259 -13.11 -17.90 -16.12
N ARG A 260 -12.45 -17.18 -15.20
CA ARG A 260 -11.20 -17.60 -14.59
C ARG A 260 -11.49 -17.81 -13.11
N ARG A 261 -11.94 -19.00 -12.76
CA ARG A 261 -12.15 -19.40 -11.37
C ARG A 261 -10.93 -20.20 -10.92
N MET A 262 -10.13 -19.59 -10.07
CA MET A 262 -8.85 -20.10 -9.61
C MET A 262 -8.98 -20.57 -8.17
N VAL A 263 -8.37 -21.71 -7.89
CA VAL A 263 -8.11 -22.14 -6.51
C VAL A 263 -6.72 -21.64 -6.13
N VAL A 264 -6.59 -20.99 -4.99
CA VAL A 264 -5.30 -20.61 -4.43
C VAL A 264 -5.14 -21.28 -3.07
N ALA A 265 -4.06 -22.04 -2.89
CA ALA A 265 -3.71 -22.61 -1.60
C ALA A 265 -2.56 -21.82 -0.97
N ILE A 266 -2.68 -21.54 0.33
CA ILE A 266 -1.69 -20.88 1.15
C ILE A 266 -1.19 -21.88 2.19
N ASP A 267 0.12 -22.10 2.20
CA ASP A 267 0.80 -22.84 3.25
C ASP A 267 0.82 -22.01 4.55
N THR A 268 0.22 -22.57 5.61
CA THR A 268 0.15 -21.99 6.95
C THR A 268 0.91 -22.81 7.99
N SER A 269 1.83 -23.65 7.52
CA SER A 269 2.73 -24.42 8.37
C SER A 269 3.66 -23.53 9.20
N GLY A 270 4.21 -24.10 10.28
CA GLY A 270 5.05 -23.37 11.23
C GLY A 270 6.36 -22.81 10.66
N SER A 271 6.75 -23.15 9.43
CA SER A 271 7.93 -22.61 8.75
C SER A 271 7.68 -21.28 8.04
N VAL A 272 6.43 -20.84 7.93
CA VAL A 272 6.06 -19.60 7.23
C VAL A 272 5.92 -18.44 8.21
N ASP A 273 6.83 -17.46 8.10
CA ASP A 273 6.82 -16.24 8.93
C ASP A 273 5.70 -15.26 8.53
N GLU A 274 5.28 -14.39 9.44
CA GLU A 274 4.20 -13.40 9.24
C GLU A 274 4.49 -12.47 8.06
N LYS A 275 5.77 -12.14 7.83
CA LYS A 275 6.23 -11.38 6.66
C LYS A 275 5.95 -12.10 5.35
N LEU A 276 6.24 -13.41 5.28
CA LEU A 276 6.06 -14.21 4.07
C LEU A 276 4.57 -14.42 3.76
N LEU A 277 3.74 -14.58 4.79
CA LEU A 277 2.29 -14.60 4.65
C LEU A 277 1.75 -13.28 4.06
N GLY A 278 2.29 -12.14 4.50
CA GLY A 278 1.97 -10.84 3.92
C GLY A 278 2.29 -10.77 2.42
N GLU A 279 3.41 -11.36 1.99
CA GLU A 279 3.75 -11.45 0.57
C GLU A 279 2.79 -12.35 -0.21
N PHE A 280 2.44 -13.53 0.32
CA PHE A 280 1.46 -14.42 -0.31
C PHE A 280 0.12 -13.71 -0.50
N TRP A 281 -0.35 -12.99 0.53
CA TRP A 281 -1.59 -12.25 0.47
C TRP A 281 -1.58 -11.14 -0.58
N ALA A 282 -0.46 -10.40 -0.69
CA ALA A 282 -0.29 -9.38 -1.71
C ALA A 282 -0.42 -9.96 -3.14
N GLU A 283 0.16 -11.14 -3.38
CA GLU A 283 0.03 -11.82 -4.67
C GLU A 283 -1.40 -12.33 -4.94
N ILE A 284 -2.12 -12.81 -3.92
CA ILE A 284 -3.53 -13.22 -4.05
C ILE A 284 -4.42 -12.05 -4.45
N VAL A 285 -4.23 -10.90 -3.80
CA VAL A 285 -4.92 -9.66 -4.16
C VAL A 285 -4.56 -9.26 -5.60
N ALA A 286 -3.31 -9.43 -6.02
CA ALA A 286 -2.89 -9.17 -7.40
C ALA A 286 -3.58 -10.11 -8.42
N ILE A 287 -3.73 -11.41 -8.10
CA ILE A 287 -4.49 -12.39 -8.90
C ILE A 287 -5.96 -11.93 -9.01
N TYR A 288 -6.59 -11.60 -7.89
CA TYR A 288 -7.99 -11.16 -7.85
C TYR A 288 -8.21 -9.89 -8.69
N LYS A 289 -7.31 -8.90 -8.58
CA LYS A 289 -7.34 -7.65 -9.36
C LYS A 289 -7.25 -7.86 -10.88
N THR A 290 -6.84 -9.04 -11.35
CA THR A 290 -6.93 -9.38 -12.79
C THR A 290 -8.36 -9.63 -13.29
N GLY A 291 -9.35 -9.67 -12.37
CA GLY A 291 -10.74 -10.00 -12.66
C GLY A 291 -11.03 -11.51 -12.63
N SER A 292 -10.18 -12.28 -11.95
CA SER A 292 -10.37 -13.71 -11.72
C SER A 292 -11.16 -13.94 -10.43
N GLU A 293 -12.07 -14.93 -10.42
CA GLU A 293 -12.71 -15.41 -9.20
C GLU A 293 -11.70 -16.27 -8.45
N VAL A 294 -11.42 -15.95 -7.20
CA VAL A 294 -10.37 -16.63 -6.41
C VAL A 294 -11.00 -17.24 -5.16
N THR A 295 -10.83 -18.55 -5.00
CA THR A 295 -11.15 -19.29 -3.78
C THR A 295 -9.85 -19.64 -3.09
N VAL A 296 -9.67 -19.18 -1.86
CA VAL A 296 -8.48 -19.42 -1.04
C VAL A 296 -8.69 -20.62 -0.13
N LEU A 297 -7.67 -21.46 -0.03
CA LEU A 297 -7.54 -22.52 0.96
C LEU A 297 -6.35 -22.24 1.85
N GLU A 298 -6.57 -22.23 3.16
CA GLU A 298 -5.49 -22.24 4.15
C GLU A 298 -5.22 -23.70 4.52
N CYS A 299 -3.96 -24.12 4.45
CA CYS A 299 -3.59 -25.50 4.70
C CYS A 299 -2.24 -25.66 5.40
N ASP A 300 -2.21 -26.62 6.32
CA ASP A 300 -1.02 -27.14 6.98
C ASP A 300 -0.93 -28.68 6.78
N ALA A 301 -1.19 -29.47 7.82
CA ALA A 301 -1.41 -30.91 7.75
C ALA A 301 -2.83 -31.25 7.26
N LYS A 302 -3.76 -30.28 7.36
CA LYS A 302 -5.16 -30.37 6.95
C LYS A 302 -5.65 -29.02 6.44
N ILE A 303 -6.78 -29.00 5.75
CA ILE A 303 -7.40 -27.74 5.31
C ILE A 303 -8.05 -27.10 6.53
N GLN A 304 -7.65 -25.87 6.85
CA GLN A 304 -8.12 -25.11 8.01
C GLN A 304 -9.30 -24.21 7.65
N ALA A 305 -9.23 -23.56 6.48
CA ALA A 305 -10.27 -22.67 5.99
C ALA A 305 -10.39 -22.72 4.45
N VAL A 306 -11.60 -22.49 3.96
CA VAL A 306 -11.89 -22.30 2.54
C VAL A 306 -12.84 -21.12 2.39
N TYR A 307 -12.45 -20.10 1.63
CA TYR A 307 -13.27 -18.90 1.46
C TYR A 307 -13.01 -18.22 0.11
N ASP A 308 -14.00 -17.46 -0.37
CA ASP A 308 -13.88 -16.68 -1.60
C ASP A 308 -13.35 -15.28 -1.32
N VAL A 309 -12.40 -14.80 -2.13
CA VAL A 309 -11.89 -13.43 -2.08
C VAL A 309 -12.98 -12.50 -2.62
N ARG A 310 -13.49 -11.61 -1.76
CA ARG A 310 -14.47 -10.57 -2.13
C ARG A 310 -13.76 -9.23 -2.39
N ARG A 311 -14.50 -8.15 -2.66
CA ARG A 311 -13.90 -6.85 -3.01
C ARG A 311 -13.26 -6.15 -1.79
N THR A 312 -13.72 -6.49 -0.59
CA THR A 312 -13.25 -6.00 0.70
C THR A 312 -12.59 -7.19 1.41
N VAL A 313 -11.26 -7.31 1.36
CA VAL A 313 -10.59 -8.43 2.05
C VAL A 313 -9.42 -7.93 2.85
N THR A 314 -9.67 -7.81 4.15
CA THR A 314 -8.64 -7.78 5.18
C THR A 314 -7.97 -9.15 5.24
N ALA A 315 -6.67 -9.21 5.45
CA ALA A 315 -5.99 -10.48 5.71
C ALA A 315 -6.67 -11.17 6.90
N PRO A 316 -7.14 -12.43 6.77
CA PRO A 316 -7.80 -13.10 7.87
C PRO A 316 -6.82 -13.36 9.01
N THR A 317 -7.34 -13.42 10.23
CA THR A 317 -6.59 -13.90 11.40
C THR A 317 -6.39 -15.41 11.24
N MET A 318 -5.19 -15.82 10.85
CA MET A 318 -4.89 -17.19 10.44
C MET A 318 -4.84 -18.14 11.63
N LYS A 319 -5.33 -19.37 11.41
CA LYS A 319 -5.23 -20.49 12.37
C LYS A 319 -4.35 -21.57 11.74
N GLY A 320 -3.12 -21.73 12.23
CA GLY A 320 -2.12 -22.65 11.67
C GLY A 320 -1.02 -23.01 12.68
N GLY A 321 0.06 -23.65 12.20
CA GLY A 321 1.22 -24.07 13.01
C GLY A 321 1.52 -25.58 13.01
N GLY A 322 0.87 -26.37 12.16
CA GLY A 322 1.18 -27.79 11.96
C GLY A 322 2.32 -28.06 10.97
N GLY A 323 2.62 -29.33 10.71
CA GLY A 323 3.55 -29.75 9.64
C GLY A 323 2.87 -29.75 8.26
N THR A 324 3.65 -29.60 7.19
CA THR A 324 3.16 -29.37 5.82
C THR A 324 2.75 -30.65 5.09
N ARG A 325 1.54 -30.71 4.53
CA ARG A 325 1.11 -31.78 3.61
C ARG A 325 0.34 -31.23 2.40
N PHE A 326 0.77 -31.60 1.19
CA PHE A 326 0.10 -31.20 -0.05
C PHE A 326 -1.13 -32.04 -0.41
N ASP A 327 -1.24 -33.27 0.11
CA ASP A 327 -2.33 -34.20 -0.21
C ASP A 327 -3.75 -33.63 -0.01
N PRO A 328 -4.07 -32.95 1.12
CA PRO A 328 -5.43 -32.51 1.41
C PRO A 328 -5.95 -31.50 0.38
N VAL A 329 -5.11 -30.54 0.00
CA VAL A 329 -5.46 -29.51 -1.00
C VAL A 329 -5.69 -30.14 -2.36
N ILE A 330 -4.82 -31.07 -2.77
CA ILE A 330 -4.94 -31.72 -4.08
C ILE A 330 -6.17 -32.62 -4.13
N ALA A 331 -6.46 -33.33 -3.04
CA ALA A 331 -7.69 -34.13 -2.92
C ALA A 331 -8.94 -33.24 -3.04
N TRP A 332 -8.96 -32.10 -2.34
CA TRP A 332 -10.04 -31.12 -2.45
C TRP A 332 -10.18 -30.58 -3.87
N ALA A 333 -9.07 -30.15 -4.48
CA ALA A 333 -9.05 -29.61 -5.84
C ALA A 333 -9.50 -30.63 -6.89
N ASN A 334 -9.19 -31.92 -6.70
CA ASN A 334 -9.63 -33.01 -7.56
C ASN A 334 -11.13 -33.32 -7.42
N SER A 335 -11.72 -33.07 -6.24
CA SER A 335 -13.15 -33.23 -6.00
C SER A 335 -13.97 -32.02 -6.48
N ALA A 336 -13.37 -30.84 -6.44
CA ALA A 336 -14.01 -29.58 -6.76
C ALA A 336 -14.23 -29.42 -8.27
N ARG A 337 -15.47 -29.08 -8.67
CA ARG A 337 -15.83 -28.84 -10.07
C ARG A 337 -15.91 -27.35 -10.37
N GLY A 338 -15.53 -26.96 -11.59
CA GLY A 338 -15.72 -25.60 -12.10
C GLY A 338 -14.51 -24.67 -11.98
N TYR A 339 -13.39 -25.14 -11.43
CA TYR A 339 -12.13 -24.41 -11.36
C TYR A 339 -11.26 -24.64 -12.59
N ASN A 340 -10.48 -23.64 -12.97
CA ASN A 340 -9.62 -23.67 -14.15
C ASN A 340 -8.16 -24.04 -13.84
N GLY A 341 -7.75 -23.97 -12.57
CA GLY A 341 -6.40 -24.29 -12.13
C GLY A 341 -6.22 -24.06 -10.63
N LEU A 342 -5.17 -24.68 -10.08
CA LEU A 342 -4.73 -24.55 -8.70
C LEU A 342 -3.38 -23.82 -8.68
N ILE A 343 -3.28 -22.76 -7.88
CA ILE A 343 -2.04 -22.04 -7.58
C ILE A 343 -1.70 -22.33 -6.13
N TYR A 344 -0.46 -22.73 -5.84
CA TYR A 344 -0.04 -23.13 -4.50
C TYR A 344 1.14 -22.27 -4.05
N PHE A 345 0.95 -21.51 -2.97
CA PHE A 345 2.02 -20.73 -2.32
C PHE A 345 2.62 -21.53 -1.17
N THR A 346 3.94 -21.75 -1.20
CA THR A 346 4.65 -22.55 -0.20
C THR A 346 6.13 -22.16 -0.17
N ASP A 347 6.83 -22.50 0.91
CA ASP A 347 8.29 -22.44 1.02
C ASP A 347 8.98 -23.70 0.44
N GLY A 348 8.20 -24.74 0.10
CA GLY A 348 8.67 -25.95 -0.56
C GLY A 348 9.02 -27.12 0.36
N TYR A 349 8.83 -27.01 1.68
CA TYR A 349 9.17 -28.08 2.64
C TYR A 349 8.02 -29.09 2.84
N ALA A 350 7.74 -29.94 1.84
CA ALA A 350 6.83 -31.06 2.04
C ALA A 350 7.12 -32.29 1.16
N SER A 351 6.41 -33.39 1.47
CA SER A 351 6.49 -34.63 0.70
C SER A 351 5.89 -34.49 -0.70
N LYS A 352 6.36 -35.33 -1.64
CA LYS A 352 5.89 -35.38 -3.02
C LYS A 352 4.36 -35.35 -3.14
N PRO A 353 3.78 -34.40 -3.89
CA PRO A 353 2.34 -34.27 -4.02
C PRO A 353 1.72 -35.41 -4.86
N PRO A 354 0.49 -35.86 -4.54
CA PRO A 354 -0.28 -36.75 -5.41
C PRO A 354 -0.66 -36.09 -6.76
N PRO A 355 -1.09 -36.86 -7.77
CA PRO A 355 -1.47 -36.31 -9.07
C PRO A 355 -2.71 -35.40 -8.97
N CYS A 356 -2.59 -34.18 -9.50
CA CYS A 356 -3.69 -33.22 -9.62
C CYS A 356 -4.31 -33.28 -11.02
N LYS A 357 -5.64 -33.28 -11.10
CA LYS A 357 -6.41 -33.23 -12.35
C LYS A 357 -6.50 -31.81 -12.92
N LEU A 358 -6.37 -30.80 -12.07
CA LEU A 358 -6.31 -29.40 -12.47
C LEU A 358 -4.87 -29.02 -12.84
N PRO A 359 -4.67 -28.07 -13.77
CA PRO A 359 -3.35 -27.46 -13.95
C PRO A 359 -2.86 -26.90 -12.61
N LEU A 360 -1.61 -27.21 -12.28
CA LEU A 360 -0.99 -26.86 -11.02
C LEU A 360 0.18 -25.89 -11.27
N LEU A 361 0.14 -24.76 -10.58
CA LEU A 361 1.18 -23.75 -10.55
C LEU A 361 1.71 -23.63 -9.12
N TRP A 362 3.00 -23.88 -8.94
CA TRP A 362 3.69 -23.71 -7.66
C TRP A 362 4.35 -22.34 -7.62
N CYS A 363 4.10 -21.58 -6.55
CA CYS A 363 4.77 -20.33 -6.22
C CYS A 363 5.64 -20.59 -4.99
N VAL A 364 6.93 -20.86 -5.24
CA VAL A 364 7.88 -21.26 -4.20
C VAL A 364 8.71 -20.05 -3.79
N TYR A 365 8.74 -19.75 -2.49
CA TYR A 365 9.48 -18.64 -1.92
C TYR A 365 10.65 -19.15 -1.08
N GLY A 366 11.84 -18.53 -1.24
CA GLY A 366 13.06 -18.92 -0.53
C GLY A 366 14.18 -19.41 -1.45
N ASP A 367 15.39 -19.56 -0.88
CA ASP A 367 16.58 -19.98 -1.63
C ASP A 367 16.62 -21.50 -1.83
N ILE A 368 16.78 -21.85 -3.10
CA ILE A 368 17.03 -23.17 -3.72
C ILE A 368 17.20 -24.32 -2.73
N GLN A 369 16.12 -25.04 -2.43
CA GLN A 369 16.19 -26.44 -1.99
C GLN A 369 15.17 -27.31 -2.74
N GLN A 370 15.59 -28.54 -3.05
CA GLN A 370 15.06 -29.53 -4.00
C GLN A 370 13.55 -29.48 -4.29
N THR A 371 13.13 -28.65 -5.25
CA THR A 371 11.78 -28.67 -5.82
C THR A 371 11.55 -29.79 -6.85
N ASP A 372 12.55 -30.65 -7.09
CA ASP A 372 12.52 -31.68 -8.15
C ASP A 372 11.37 -32.69 -8.00
N HIS A 373 10.83 -32.81 -6.78
CA HIS A 373 9.70 -33.66 -6.48
C HIS A 373 8.34 -33.03 -6.87
N LEU A 374 8.27 -31.72 -7.11
CA LEU A 374 7.06 -30.99 -7.49
C LEU A 374 6.80 -31.14 -9.00
N LYS A 375 5.70 -31.80 -9.35
CA LYS A 375 5.24 -31.89 -10.74
C LYS A 375 4.32 -30.71 -11.04
N GLY A 376 4.58 -29.97 -12.13
CA GLY A 376 3.77 -28.83 -12.58
C GLY A 376 4.61 -27.68 -13.11
N LYS A 377 3.97 -26.51 -13.32
CA LYS A 377 4.71 -25.27 -13.58
C LYS A 377 5.16 -24.69 -12.24
N ILE A 378 6.40 -24.21 -12.15
CA ILE A 378 6.97 -23.65 -10.93
C ILE A 378 7.42 -22.22 -11.22
N ILE A 379 7.02 -21.29 -10.36
CA ILE A 379 7.51 -19.92 -10.30
C ILE A 379 8.27 -19.78 -8.99
N ARG A 380 9.55 -19.43 -9.10
CA ARG A 380 10.40 -19.14 -7.94
C ARG A 380 10.36 -17.65 -7.65
N VAL A 381 10.10 -17.31 -6.39
CA VAL A 381 10.04 -15.93 -5.92
C VAL A 381 11.15 -15.74 -4.89
N GLY A 382 12.30 -15.25 -5.35
CA GLY A 382 13.50 -14.99 -4.55
C GLY A 382 14.28 -13.78 -5.07
N ASN A 383 15.29 -13.34 -4.32
CA ASN A 383 16.10 -12.13 -4.62
C ASN A 383 17.04 -12.26 -5.82
N THR A 384 16.97 -13.36 -6.58
CA THR A 384 17.89 -13.62 -7.69
C THR A 384 17.10 -13.95 -8.94
N GLN A 385 17.25 -13.06 -9.93
CA GLN A 385 16.97 -13.19 -11.36
C GLN A 385 15.86 -14.17 -11.75
N GLN A 386 14.73 -13.59 -12.19
CA GLN A 386 13.75 -14.30 -13.01
C GLN A 386 14.47 -14.91 -14.22
N GLU A 387 14.52 -16.24 -14.32
CA GLU A 387 14.84 -16.86 -15.60
C GLU A 387 13.78 -16.45 -16.63
N PRO A 388 14.20 -16.09 -17.85
CA PRO A 388 13.26 -15.71 -18.90
C PRO A 388 12.42 -16.92 -19.33
N PHE A 389 11.16 -16.63 -19.66
CA PHE A 389 10.16 -17.54 -20.20
C PHE A 389 10.61 -18.33 -21.43
#